data_AF-A0A561UDD9-F1
#
_entry.id   AF-A0A561UDD9-F1
#
_cell.length_a   1.000
_cell.length_b   1.000
_cell.length_c   1.000
_cell.angle_alpha   90.00
_cell.angle_beta   90.00
_cell.angle_gamma   90.00
#
_symmetry.space_group_name_H-M   'P 1'
#
loop_
_entity.id
_entity.type
_entity.pdbx_description
1 polymer ?
#
loop_
_entity_poly.entity_id
_entity_poly.type
_entity_poly.pdbx_seq_one_letter_code
_entity_poly.pdbx_strand_id
1 'polypeptide(L)' 'MDRPVAVLVEAGLHGHEYAIDAMLAATALAAPGPVTVLTSDPEDLAVLCGARAAVIKI' A
#
# COMPACT_ATOMS: atom_id res chain seq x y z
N MET A 1 -2.12 -13.58 -10.54
CA MET A 1 -2.74 -12.25 -10.42
C MET A 1 -1.61 -11.24 -10.28
N ASP A 2 -1.70 -10.11 -10.98
CA ASP A 2 -0.72 -9.03 -10.82
C ASP A 2 -0.76 -8.51 -9.38
N ARG A 3 0.40 -8.27 -8.75
CA ARG A 3 0.52 -7.95 -7.32
C ARG A 3 -0.29 -6.73 -6.87
N PRO A 4 -0.35 -5.62 -7.65
CA PRO A 4 -1.18 -4.46 -7.30
C PRO A 4 -2.68 -4.78 -7.26
N VAL A 5 -3.15 -5.63 -8.17
CA VAL A 5 -4.56 -6.06 -8.22
C VAL A 5 -4.90 -6.93 -7.00
N ALA A 6 -3.97 -7.78 -6.57
CA ALA A 6 -4.16 -8.60 -5.37
C ALA A 6 -4.34 -7.74 -4.11
N VAL A 7 -3.53 -6.68 -3.96
CA VAL A 7 -3.60 -5.76 -2.80
C VAL A 7 -4.95 -5.03 -2.75
N LEU A 8 -5.47 -4.57 -3.90
CA LEU A 8 -6.79 -3.93 -3.97
C LEU A 8 -7.94 -4.90 -3.62
N VAL A 9 -7.86 -6.14 -4.11
CA VAL A 9 -8.87 -7.17 -3.83
C VAL A 9 -8.87 -7.57 -2.36
N GLU A 10 -7.69 -7.71 -1.74
CA GLU A 10 -7.58 -7.99 -0.29
C GLU A 10 -8.13 -6.85 0.58
N ALA A 11 -8.01 -5.61 0.12
CA ALA A 11 -8.52 -4.43 0.84
C ALA A 11 -10.01 -4.10 0.55
N GLY A 12 -10.63 -4.76 -0.44
CA GLY A 12 -12.02 -4.50 -0.83
C GLY A 12 -12.25 -3.16 -1.55
N LEU A 13 -11.21 -2.62 -2.21
CA LEU A 13 -11.21 -1.28 -2.81
C LEU A 13 -11.31 -1.31 -4.35
N HIS A 14 -11.94 -0.29 -4.95
CA HIS A 14 -12.11 -0.15 -6.39
C HIS A 14 -10.93 0.57 -7.05
N GLY A 15 -10.46 0.06 -8.19
CA GLY A 15 -9.10 0.35 -8.66
C GLY A 15 -8.80 1.76 -9.19
N HIS A 16 -9.78 2.63 -9.48
CA HIS A 16 -9.46 3.96 -10.05
C HIS A 16 -9.10 5.01 -8.99
N GLU A 17 -9.62 4.87 -7.77
CA GLU A 17 -9.35 5.81 -6.66
C GLU A 17 -8.03 5.48 -5.96
N TYR A 18 -7.66 4.19 -5.90
CA TYR A 18 -6.53 3.69 -5.10
C TYR A 18 -5.38 3.10 -5.92
N ALA A 19 -5.34 3.32 -7.25
CA ALA A 19 -4.34 2.69 -8.12
C ALA A 19 -2.90 3.01 -7.68
N ILE A 20 -2.64 4.27 -7.31
CA ILE A 20 -1.30 4.73 -6.91
C ILE A 20 -0.94 4.14 -5.54
N ASP A 21 -1.84 4.19 -4.57
CA ASP A 21 -1.60 3.64 -3.23
C ASP A 21 -1.40 2.12 -3.28
N ALA A 22 -2.14 1.41 -4.12
CA ALA A 22 -1.96 -0.02 -4.33
C ALA A 22 -0.63 -0.38 -4.98
N MET A 23 -0.18 0.40 -5.97
CA MET A 23 1.15 0.23 -6.58
C MET A 23 2.26 0.50 -5.56
N LEU A 24 2.12 1.55 -4.75
CA LEU A 24 3.09 1.90 -3.72
C LEU A 24 3.13 0.84 -2.61
N ALA A 25 1.97 0.38 -2.13
CA ALA A 25 1.86 -0.70 -1.16
C ALA A 25 2.46 -2.01 -1.71
N ALA A 26 2.14 -2.39 -2.95
CA ALA A 26 2.72 -3.59 -3.57
C ALA A 26 4.25 -3.52 -3.72
N THR A 27 4.78 -2.31 -3.91
CA THR A 27 6.23 -2.05 -3.93
C THR A 27 6.83 -2.17 -2.54
N ALA A 28 6.22 -1.53 -1.54
CA ALA A 28 6.66 -1.59 -0.14
C ALA A 28 6.65 -3.02 0.41
N LEU A 29 5.56 -3.77 0.18
CA LEU A 29 5.40 -5.13 0.65
C LEU A 29 6.34 -6.15 -0.02
N ALA A 30 6.93 -5.79 -1.16
CA ALA A 30 7.88 -6.65 -1.87
C ALA A 30 9.34 -6.28 -1.60
N ALA A 31 9.61 -5.15 -0.95
CA ALA A 31 10.96 -4.74 -0.63
C ALA A 31 11.52 -5.58 0.55
N PRO A 32 12.82 -5.91 0.52
CA PRO A 32 13.44 -6.68 1.59
C PRO A 32 13.68 -5.81 2.84
N GLY A 33 13.44 -6.39 4.01
CA GLY A 33 13.69 -5.75 5.31
C GLY A 33 12.56 -4.83 5.77
N PRO A 34 12.77 -4.08 6.88
CA PRO A 34 11.79 -3.12 7.36
C PRO A 34 11.64 -1.95 6.38
N VAL A 35 10.39 -1.63 6.02
CA VAL A 35 10.06 -0.57 5.06
C VAL A 35 9.26 0.53 5.76
N THR A 36 9.60 1.78 5.44
CA THR A 36 8.83 2.97 5.84
C THR A 36 8.34 3.69 4.58
N VAL A 37 7.03 3.92 4.49
CA VAL A 37 6.38 4.72 3.47
C VAL A 37 6.14 6.12 4.02
N LEU A 38 6.60 7.14 3.30
CA LEU A 38 6.37 8.55 3.63
C LEU A 38 5.30 9.10 2.68
N THR A 39 4.23 9.67 3.21
CA THR A 39 3.11 10.19 2.41
C THR A 39 2.43 11.35 3.12
N SER A 40 1.85 12.30 2.38
CA SER A 40 1.02 13.35 2.98
C SER A 40 -0.35 12.83 3.43
N ASP A 41 -0.79 11.69 2.90
CA ASP A 41 -2.11 11.08 3.12
C ASP A 41 -1.92 9.59 3.50
N PRO A 42 -1.72 9.27 4.78
CA PRO A 42 -1.35 7.92 5.24
C PRO A 42 -2.50 6.90 5.32
N GLU A 43 -3.74 7.34 5.30
CA GLU A 43 -4.92 6.55 5.67
C GLU A 43 -5.06 5.29 4.81
N ASP A 44 -5.03 5.43 3.48
CA ASP A 44 -5.19 4.31 2.55
C ASP A 44 -3.98 3.38 2.56
N LEU A 45 -2.77 3.95 2.62
CA LEU A 45 -1.54 3.17 2.67
C LEU A 45 -1.40 2.38 3.98
N ALA A 46 -1.93 2.88 5.09
CA ALA A 46 -1.98 2.15 6.36
C ALA A 46 -2.90 0.92 6.26
N VAL A 47 -4.04 1.05 5.56
CA VAL A 47 -4.94 -0.09 5.28
C VAL A 47 -4.26 -1.12 4.37
N LEU A 48 -3.67 -0.66 3.26
CA LEU A 48 -3.08 -1.55 2.25
C LEU A 48 -1.81 -2.27 2.74
N CYS A 49 -0.93 -1.57 3.46
CA CYS A 49 0.30 -2.16 3.99
C CYS A 49 0.05 -3.01 5.25
N GLY A 50 -0.92 -2.64 6.07
CA GLY A 50 -1.10 -3.18 7.41
C GLY A 50 0.18 -3.06 8.24
N ALA A 51 0.42 -4.02 9.14
CA ALA A 51 1.62 -4.02 10.00
C ALA A 51 2.94 -4.39 9.27
N ARG A 52 2.91 -4.59 7.95
CA ARG A 52 4.07 -5.08 7.17
C ARG A 52 5.00 -3.95 6.70
N ALA A 53 4.53 -2.71 6.71
CA ALA A 53 5.34 -1.51 6.49
C ALA A 53 4.90 -0.40 7.46
N ALA A 54 5.84 0.41 7.92
CA ALA A 54 5.52 1.63 8.67
C ALA A 54 5.02 2.69 7.69
N VAL A 55 3.98 3.44 8.06
CA VAL A 55 3.47 4.56 7.26
C VAL A 55 3.57 5.83 8.11
N ILE A 56 4.29 6.83 7.61
CA ILE A 56 4.55 8.08 8.33
C ILE A 56 4.05 9.26 7.49
N LYS A 57 3.29 10.15 8.13
CA LYS A 57 2.84 11.40 7.51
C LYS A 57 3.99 12.39 7.39
N ILE A 58 4.14 13.01 6.22
CA ILE A 58 5.05 14.15 5.96
C ILE A 58 4.31 15.40 5.54
#